data_AF-D3MUG9-F1
#
_entry.id   AF-D3MUG9-F1
#
_cell.length_a   1.000
_cell.length_b   1.000
_cell.length_c   1.000
_cell.angle_alpha   90.00
_cell.angle_beta   90.00
_cell.angle_gamma   90.00
#
_symmetry.space_group_name_H-M   'P 1'
#
loop_
_entity.id
_entity.type
_entity.pdbx_description
1 polymer ?
#
loop_
_entity_poly.entity_id
_entity_poly.type
_entity_poly.pdbx_seq_one_letter_code
_entity_poly.pdbx_strand_id
1 'polypeptide(L)'
;MLLLTNNEKFKQIENELNSNKLNLEYQDITYIEILEKARDLIHKGYKLLTHPLYGSVKPNETLYRSVVLEEAEEFDIQSLLLIEEAIVTAEKFKKNKMTPNWTESVKDDFRVIDFDLIKKTIDRIFQ
;
A
#
# COMPACT_ATOMS: atom_id res chain seq x y z
N MET A 1 0.06 11.57 -9.34
CA MET A 1 -0.35 10.47 -8.44
C MET A 1 0.78 10.15 -7.48
N LEU A 2 0.49 9.43 -6.39
CA LEU A 2 1.45 9.02 -5.37
C LEU A 2 1.36 7.51 -5.13
N LEU A 3 2.50 6.82 -5.12
CA LEU A 3 2.62 5.45 -4.64
C LEU A 3 3.26 5.47 -3.25
N LEU A 4 2.48 5.23 -2.21
CA LEU A 4 2.96 5.09 -0.83
C LEU A 4 3.25 3.62 -0.54
N THR A 5 4.46 3.28 -0.13
CA THR A 5 4.88 1.89 0.07
C THR A 5 6.00 1.73 1.10
N ASN A 6 6.06 0.58 1.77
CA ASN A 6 7.23 0.14 2.54
C ASN A 6 8.06 -0.94 1.83
N ASN A 7 7.77 -1.22 0.56
CA ASN A 7 8.45 -2.22 -0.25
C ASN A 7 9.53 -1.56 -1.10
N GLU A 8 10.79 -1.81 -0.77
CA GLU A 8 11.94 -1.19 -1.44
C GLU A 8 12.09 -1.59 -2.91
N LYS A 9 11.45 -2.67 -3.37
CA LYS A 9 11.50 -3.09 -4.78
C LYS A 9 11.01 -1.99 -5.74
N PHE A 10 10.10 -1.13 -5.31
CA PHE A 10 9.62 -0.02 -6.13
C PHE A 10 10.68 1.03 -6.46
N LYS A 11 11.74 1.15 -5.66
CA LYS A 11 12.87 2.05 -5.96
C LYS A 11 13.56 1.68 -7.27
N GLN A 12 13.52 0.40 -7.65
CA GLN A 12 14.18 -0.09 -8.88
C GLN A 12 13.48 0.40 -10.15
N ILE A 13 12.20 0.77 -10.05
CA ILE A 13 11.38 1.24 -11.18
C ILE A 13 10.97 2.71 -11.04
N GLU A 14 11.60 3.48 -10.14
CA GLU A 14 11.22 4.87 -9.86
C GLU A 14 11.20 5.76 -11.11
N ASN A 15 12.17 5.59 -12.02
CA ASN A 15 12.21 6.31 -13.29
C ASN A 15 11.00 6.00 -14.20
N GLU A 16 10.52 4.76 -14.18
CA GLU A 16 9.31 4.34 -14.92
C GLU A 16 8.07 4.98 -14.29
N LEU A 17 7.96 4.95 -12.95
CA LEU A 17 6.85 5.57 -12.23
C LEU A 17 6.79 7.08 -12.50
N ASN A 18 7.93 7.77 -12.44
CA ASN A 18 8.03 9.20 -12.72
C ASN A 18 7.65 9.54 -14.16
N SER A 19 8.01 8.70 -15.13
CA SER A 19 7.59 8.86 -16.53
C SER A 19 6.06 8.82 -16.69
N ASN A 20 5.39 8.06 -15.82
CA ASN A 20 3.93 7.98 -15.72
C ASN A 20 3.33 9.03 -14.75
N LYS A 21 4.08 10.04 -14.29
CA LYS A 21 3.61 11.06 -13.32
C LYS A 21 3.10 10.45 -12.00
N LEU A 22 3.69 9.32 -11.60
CA LEU A 22 3.44 8.64 -10.33
C LEU A 22 4.68 8.79 -9.44
N ASN A 23 4.60 9.63 -8.42
CA ASN A 23 5.70 9.85 -7.48
C ASN A 23 5.80 8.67 -6.51
N LEU A 24 7.01 8.21 -6.23
CA LEU A 24 7.27 7.16 -5.24
C LEU A 24 7.50 7.77 -3.84
N GLU A 25 6.70 7.36 -2.88
CA GLU A 25 6.86 7.68 -1.45
C GLU A 25 7.18 6.37 -0.70
N TYR A 26 8.47 6.05 -0.63
CA TYR A 26 8.94 4.90 0.14
C TYR A 26 9.17 5.28 1.61
N GLN A 27 8.68 4.46 2.54
CA GLN A 27 8.94 4.62 3.97
C GLN A 27 9.22 3.28 4.64
N ASP A 28 10.31 3.19 5.40
CA ASP A 28 10.67 1.99 6.18
C ASP A 28 9.86 1.95 7.48
N ILE A 29 8.57 1.65 7.34
CA ILE A 29 7.57 1.58 8.41
C ILE A 29 6.75 0.30 8.28
N THR A 30 5.94 -0.01 9.29
CA THR A 30 5.13 -1.22 9.28
C THR A 30 3.96 -1.14 8.30
N TYR A 31 3.41 -2.31 7.97
CA TYR A 31 2.18 -2.48 7.22
C TYR A 31 1.04 -1.54 7.67
N ILE A 32 0.80 -1.45 8.99
CA ILE A 32 -0.33 -0.67 9.53
C ILE A 32 -0.02 0.82 9.41
N GLU A 33 1.21 1.23 9.68
CA GLU A 33 1.61 2.63 9.54
C GLU A 33 1.50 3.14 8.09
N ILE A 34 1.70 2.27 7.08
CA ILE A 34 1.38 2.62 5.67
C ILE A 34 -0.10 2.95 5.51
N LEU A 35 -1.00 2.15 6.10
CA LEU A 35 -2.44 2.41 6.03
C LEU A 35 -2.82 3.70 6.79
N GLU A 36 -2.23 3.93 7.96
CA GLU A 36 -2.45 5.16 8.74
C GLU A 36 -1.97 6.40 7.98
N LYS A 37 -0.81 6.33 7.33
CA LYS A 37 -0.33 7.43 6.47
C LYS A 37 -1.21 7.67 5.26
N ALA A 38 -1.75 6.61 4.65
CA ALA A 38 -2.72 6.74 3.58
C ALA A 38 -3.99 7.46 4.06
N ARG A 39 -4.49 7.14 5.27
CA ARG A 39 -5.59 7.87 5.91
C ARG A 39 -5.25 9.34 6.13
N ASP A 40 -4.05 9.64 6.62
CA ASP A 40 -3.64 11.03 6.85
C ASP A 40 -3.54 11.82 5.54
N LEU A 41 -3.15 11.18 4.42
CA LEU A 41 -3.20 11.77 3.09
C LEU A 41 -4.64 12.01 2.63
N ILE A 42 -5.56 11.07 2.88
CA ILE A 42 -6.99 11.24 2.54
C ILE A 42 -7.57 12.48 3.26
N HIS A 43 -7.26 12.65 4.55
CA HIS A 43 -7.62 13.87 5.29
C HIS A 43 -7.03 15.16 4.71
N LYS A 44 -5.93 15.08 3.95
CA LYS A 44 -5.29 16.20 3.26
C LYS A 44 -5.79 16.42 1.83
N GLY A 45 -6.86 15.73 1.42
CA GLY A 45 -7.47 15.89 0.09
C GLY A 45 -6.97 14.89 -0.95
N TYR A 46 -6.54 13.70 -0.53
CA TYR A 46 -6.26 12.59 -1.44
C TYR A 46 -7.41 11.58 -1.46
N LYS A 47 -7.47 10.75 -2.51
CA LYS A 47 -8.34 9.58 -2.62
C LYS A 47 -7.54 8.35 -3.04
N LEU A 48 -8.04 7.17 -2.70
CA LEU A 48 -7.43 5.88 -3.03
C LEU A 48 -7.75 5.48 -4.47
N LEU A 49 -6.73 5.04 -5.20
CA LEU A 49 -6.87 4.39 -6.51
C LEU A 49 -6.76 2.87 -6.43
N THR A 50 -6.31 2.35 -5.28
CA THR A 50 -6.17 0.91 -5.01
C THR A 50 -6.91 0.54 -3.72
N HIS A 51 -7.57 -0.62 -3.71
CA HIS A 51 -8.13 -1.15 -2.48
C HIS A 51 -7.01 -1.45 -1.47
N PRO A 52 -7.03 -0.95 -0.22
CA PRO A 52 -5.89 -1.08 0.71
C PRO A 52 -5.63 -2.52 1.18
N LEU A 53 -6.65 -3.37 1.16
CA LEU A 53 -6.51 -4.81 1.43
C LEU A 53 -6.59 -5.59 0.12
N TYR A 54 -5.48 -5.71 -0.59
CA TYR A 54 -5.38 -6.52 -1.82
C TYR A 54 -4.58 -7.79 -1.58
N GLY A 55 -4.76 -8.73 -2.52
CA GLY A 55 -4.13 -10.05 -2.48
C GLY A 55 -4.81 -11.00 -1.49
N SER A 56 -4.44 -12.28 -1.57
CA SER A 56 -4.93 -13.33 -0.68
C SER A 56 -4.13 -13.47 0.61
N VAL A 57 -2.97 -12.80 0.70
CA VAL A 57 -2.10 -12.83 1.88
C VAL A 57 -2.70 -11.99 2.99
N LYS A 58 -2.86 -12.59 4.17
CA LYS A 58 -3.50 -11.90 5.30
C LYS A 58 -2.62 -10.77 5.83
N PRO A 59 -3.19 -9.71 6.42
CA PRO A 59 -2.42 -8.60 6.98
C PRO A 59 -1.41 -9.00 8.06
N ASN A 60 -1.64 -10.12 8.75
CA ASN A 60 -0.69 -10.65 9.73
C ASN A 60 0.32 -11.64 9.15
N GLU A 61 0.28 -11.96 7.87
CA GLU A 61 1.25 -12.84 7.21
C GLU A 61 2.33 -12.01 6.50
N THR A 62 1.97 -10.92 5.82
CA THR A 62 2.94 -10.04 5.13
C THR A 62 3.44 -8.90 6.01
N LEU A 63 4.64 -8.42 5.70
CA LEU A 63 5.23 -7.19 6.25
C LEU A 63 5.02 -5.98 5.32
N TYR A 64 4.69 -6.22 4.05
CA TYR A 64 4.68 -5.21 3.01
C TYR A 64 3.26 -4.79 2.63
N ARG A 65 3.11 -3.51 2.35
CA ARG A 65 1.89 -2.92 1.80
C ARG A 65 2.21 -1.66 1.01
N SER A 66 1.43 -1.45 -0.04
CA SER A 66 1.56 -0.35 -0.98
C SER A 66 0.17 0.15 -1.38
N VAL A 67 -0.02 1.46 -1.50
CA VAL A 67 -1.28 2.04 -1.96
C VAL A 67 -1.01 3.17 -2.94
N VAL A 68 -1.85 3.27 -3.97
CA VAL A 68 -1.80 4.38 -4.92
C VAL A 68 -2.89 5.38 -4.54
N LEU A 69 -2.50 6.65 -4.48
CA LEU A 69 -3.39 7.77 -4.20
C LEU A 69 -3.27 8.84 -5.28
N GLU A 70 -4.29 9.67 -5.39
CA GLU A 70 -4.24 10.92 -6.13
C GLU A 70 -4.97 12.03 -5.39
N GLU A 71 -4.64 13.28 -5.73
CA GLU A 71 -5.36 14.44 -5.21
C GLU A 71 -6.81 14.40 -5.68
N ALA A 72 -7.72 14.76 -4.78
CA ALA A 72 -9.15 14.83 -5.03
C ALA A 72 -9.60 16.29 -4.97
N GLU A 73 -10.53 16.66 -5.85
CA GLU A 73 -11.13 18.00 -5.84
C GLU A 73 -12.03 18.21 -4.60
N GLU A 74 -12.67 17.13 -4.15
CA GLU A 74 -13.54 17.10 -2.98
C GLU A 74 -13.09 16.01 -1.99
N PHE A 75 -13.51 16.14 -0.74
CA PHE A 75 -13.20 15.15 0.29
C PHE A 75 -13.84 13.80 0.00
N ASP A 76 -13.01 12.78 -0.24
CA ASP A 76 -13.48 11.46 -0.65
C ASP A 76 -13.84 10.57 0.57
N ILE A 77 -15.10 10.65 0.99
CA ILE A 77 -15.64 9.87 2.12
C ILE A 77 -15.49 8.36 1.87
N GLN A 78 -15.59 7.91 0.62
CA GLN A 78 -15.46 6.49 0.28
C GLN A 78 -14.05 5.97 0.59
N SER A 79 -13.00 6.70 0.19
CA SER A 79 -11.62 6.36 0.54
C SER A 79 -11.39 6.38 2.04
N LEU A 80 -11.98 7.35 2.77
CA LEU A 80 -11.87 7.39 4.23
C LEU A 80 -12.48 6.13 4.87
N LEU A 81 -13.72 5.79 4.51
CA LEU A 81 -14.37 4.60 5.06
C LEU A 81 -13.57 3.32 4.74
N LEU A 82 -13.06 3.25 3.51
CA LEU A 82 -12.30 2.09 3.04
C LEU A 82 -10.97 1.92 3.78
N ILE A 83 -10.23 3.01 4.01
CA ILE A 83 -8.94 2.93 4.71
C ILE A 83 -9.15 2.64 6.21
N GLU A 84 -10.19 3.18 6.82
CA GLU A 84 -10.51 2.92 8.23
C GLU A 84 -10.90 1.44 8.43
N GLU A 85 -11.73 0.89 7.56
CA GLU A 85 -12.07 -0.54 7.59
C GLU A 85 -10.82 -1.42 7.40
N ALA A 86 -9.91 -1.01 6.51
CA ALA A 86 -8.66 -1.72 6.26
C ALA A 86 -7.75 -1.73 7.50
N ILE A 87 -7.60 -0.59 8.17
CA ILE A 87 -6.82 -0.46 9.41
C ILE A 87 -7.40 -1.36 10.50
N VAL A 88 -8.71 -1.24 10.77
CA VAL A 88 -9.40 -2.05 11.79
C VAL A 88 -9.25 -3.55 11.51
N THR A 89 -9.38 -3.94 10.23
CA THR A 89 -9.21 -5.33 9.83
C THR A 89 -7.77 -5.80 10.03
N ALA A 90 -6.79 -5.02 9.59
CA ALA A 90 -5.37 -5.35 9.75
C ALA A 90 -4.97 -5.50 11.22
N GLU A 91 -5.43 -4.60 12.08
CA GLU A 91 -5.24 -4.70 13.52
C GLU A 91 -5.83 -5.98 14.11
N LYS A 92 -7.07 -6.34 13.74
CA LYS A 92 -7.72 -7.58 14.21
C LYS A 92 -6.88 -8.79 13.85
N PHE A 93 -6.35 -8.86 12.63
CA PHE A 93 -5.46 -9.95 12.21
C PHE A 93 -4.18 -10.00 13.05
N LYS A 94 -3.52 -8.85 13.28
CA LYS A 94 -2.29 -8.77 14.09
C LYS A 94 -2.53 -9.12 15.57
N LYS A 95 -3.66 -8.70 16.13
CA LYS A 95 -4.11 -9.03 17.50
C LYS A 95 -4.40 -10.52 17.65
N ASN A 96 -5.02 -11.15 16.64
CA ASN A 96 -5.33 -12.58 16.65
C ASN A 96 -4.07 -13.45 16.55
N LYS A 97 -3.13 -13.06 15.70
CA LYS A 97 -1.85 -13.74 15.55
C LYS A 97 -0.80 -12.75 15.04
N MET A 98 0.26 -12.56 15.83
CA MET A 98 1.37 -11.72 15.43
C MET A 98 2.03 -12.23 14.15
N THR A 99 2.58 -11.30 13.37
CA THR A 99 3.34 -11.68 12.18
C THR A 99 4.57 -12.46 12.57
N PRO A 100 4.78 -13.65 11.97
CA PRO A 100 5.98 -14.42 12.24
C PRO A 100 7.24 -13.62 11.91
N ASN A 101 8.31 -13.88 12.66
CA ASN A 101 9.62 -13.38 12.27
C ASN A 101 10.13 -14.20 11.09
N TRP A 102 9.78 -13.77 9.88
CA TRP A 102 10.11 -14.48 8.65
C TRP A 102 11.61 -14.44 8.34
N THR A 103 12.10 -15.49 7.70
CA THR A 103 13.43 -15.51 7.10
C THR A 103 13.50 -14.51 5.94
N GLU A 104 14.70 -14.07 5.58
CA GLU A 104 14.87 -13.11 4.49
C GLU A 104 14.33 -13.61 3.15
N SER A 105 14.42 -14.93 2.89
CA SER A 105 13.82 -15.55 1.70
C SER A 105 12.31 -15.36 1.65
N VAL A 106 11.60 -15.59 2.76
CA VAL A 106 10.14 -15.44 2.82
C VAL A 106 9.74 -13.97 2.78
N LYS A 107 10.55 -13.07 3.34
CA LYS A 107 10.35 -11.63 3.17
C LYS A 107 10.45 -11.24 1.69
N ASP A 108 11.44 -11.76 0.97
CA ASP A 108 11.57 -11.47 -0.45
C ASP A 108 10.38 -11.98 -1.27
N ASP A 109 9.85 -13.17 -0.95
CA ASP A 109 8.61 -13.68 -1.57
C ASP A 109 7.44 -12.70 -1.35
N PHE A 110 7.25 -12.21 -0.12
CA PHE A 110 6.22 -11.21 0.17
C PHE A 110 6.46 -9.87 -0.53
N ARG A 111 7.72 -9.42 -0.67
CA ARG A 111 8.05 -8.22 -1.45
C ARG A 111 7.66 -8.41 -2.92
N VAL A 112 7.93 -9.58 -3.51
CA VAL A 112 7.58 -9.88 -4.90
C VAL A 112 6.07 -9.91 -5.09
N ILE A 113 5.32 -10.57 -4.19
CA ILE A 113 3.85 -10.63 -4.26
C ILE A 113 3.25 -9.22 -4.23
N ASP A 114 3.69 -8.39 -3.28
CA ASP A 114 3.23 -7.01 -3.14
C ASP A 114 3.55 -6.18 -4.39
N PHE A 115 4.80 -6.27 -4.86
CA PHE A 115 5.30 -5.57 -6.04
C PHE A 115 4.50 -5.93 -7.29
N ASP A 116 4.33 -7.22 -7.58
CA ASP A 116 3.64 -7.71 -8.78
C ASP A 116 2.19 -7.28 -8.84
N LEU A 117 1.46 -7.35 -7.72
CA LEU A 117 0.05 -6.98 -7.67
C LEU A 117 -0.15 -5.49 -7.95
N ILE A 118 0.72 -4.66 -7.37
CA ILE A 118 0.60 -3.22 -7.49
C ILE A 118 1.17 -2.74 -8.82
N LYS A 119 2.26 -3.31 -9.31
CA LYS A 119 2.78 -3.01 -10.65
C LYS A 119 1.75 -3.30 -11.74
N LYS A 120 1.09 -4.46 -11.69
CA LYS A 120 -0.02 -4.80 -12.61
C LYS A 120 -1.19 -3.81 -12.51
N THR A 121 -1.45 -3.26 -11.33
CA THR A 121 -2.51 -2.28 -11.13
C THR A 121 -2.13 -0.91 -11.68
N ILE A 122 -0.90 -0.46 -11.42
CA ILE A 122 -0.29 0.73 -12.02
C ILE A 122 -0.35 0.64 -13.55
N ASP A 123 0.06 -0.48 -14.12
CA ASP A 123 0.06 -0.69 -15.58
C ASP A 123 -1.34 -0.60 -16.18
N ARG A 124 -2.39 -1.00 -15.45
CA ARG A 124 -3.78 -0.84 -15.89
C ARG A 124 -4.29 0.60 -15.77
N ILE A 125 -3.78 1.37 -14.82
CA ILE A 125 -4.14 2.79 -14.64
C ILE A 125 -3.58 3.63 -15.79
N PHE A 126 -2.41 3.26 -16.33
CA PHE A 126 -1.70 4.00 -17.39
C PHE A 126 -1.87 3.42 -18.80
N GLN A 127 -2.73 2.42 -18.98
CA GLN A 127 -3.18 1.91 -20.28
C GLN A 127 -4.27 2.79 -20.88
#